data_AF-A0A3D5QBL8-F1
#
_entry.id   AF-A0A3D5QBL8-F1
#
_cell.length_a   1.000
_cell.length_b   1.000
_cell.length_c   1.000
_cell.angle_alpha   90.00
_cell.angle_beta   90.00
_cell.angle_gamma   90.00
#
_symmetry.space_group_name_H-M   'P 1'
#
loop_
_entity.id
_entity.type
_entity.pdbx_description
1 polymer ?
#
loop_
_entity_poly.entity_id
_entity_poly.type
_entity_poly.pdbx_seq_one_letter_code
_entity_poly.pdbx_strand_id
1 'polypeptide(L)'
;MRFLHVVNVRWYNATAWYAVNLSKILKDYGHDVIVLGLPGTPPMDKAGQYHLETAEFDLNTNNPVKVFLNILKVNKLLKRFNPEVVNCHRGEFFWYFAFKKVLNKKSFKLIRTRGDIREPKKGFFNYFIHSVCDRIITSAEIIKNKYVENLGVSPSKISVVYGGVDDKKFIYSEKGRAKVREEMGFGEKDYVVGIVGRFDYVKGHENLIKAVGKLYYAKGMENIRLVLIGYETNLSN
;
A
#
# COMPACT_ATOMS: atom_id res chain seq x y z
N MET A 1 -9.68 -17.64 -11.28
CA MET A 1 -9.36 -17.79 -9.83
C MET A 1 -10.17 -16.78 -9.05
N ARG A 2 -10.47 -17.05 -7.77
CA ARG A 2 -11.21 -16.16 -6.88
C ARG A 2 -10.33 -15.54 -5.79
N PHE A 3 -10.19 -14.21 -5.81
CA PHE A 3 -9.34 -13.45 -4.90
C PHE A 3 -10.15 -12.59 -3.94
N LEU A 4 -9.89 -12.74 -2.64
CA LEU A 4 -10.38 -11.83 -1.62
C LEU A 4 -9.24 -10.93 -1.15
N HIS A 5 -9.30 -9.65 -1.49
CA HIS A 5 -8.33 -8.64 -1.05
C HIS A 5 -8.83 -7.94 0.21
N VAL A 6 -8.10 -8.07 1.32
CA VAL A 6 -8.44 -7.41 2.59
C VAL A 6 -7.63 -6.11 2.71
N VAL A 7 -8.32 -4.99 2.49
CA VAL A 7 -7.79 -3.63 2.34
C VAL A 7 -8.37 -2.69 3.40
N ASN A 8 -8.12 -3.02 4.67
CA ASN A 8 -8.58 -2.29 5.84
C ASN A 8 -7.72 -1.05 6.15
N VAL A 9 -7.61 -0.16 5.17
CA VAL A 9 -6.85 1.10 5.20
C VAL A 9 -7.81 2.28 5.22
N ARG A 10 -7.58 3.26 6.09
CA ARG A 10 -8.44 4.47 6.19
C ARG A 10 -8.23 5.49 5.08
N TRP A 11 -7.05 5.49 4.46
CA TRP A 11 -6.61 6.48 3.47
C TRP A 11 -6.18 5.81 2.17
N TYR A 12 -6.25 6.52 1.05
CA TYR A 12 -5.74 6.03 -0.24
C TYR A 12 -4.21 6.21 -0.37
N ASN A 13 -3.46 5.57 0.53
CA ASN A 13 -1.99 5.58 0.54
C ASN A 13 -1.41 4.48 -0.38
N ALA A 14 -0.07 4.36 -0.43
CA ALA A 14 0.62 3.37 -1.27
C ALA A 14 0.16 1.92 -1.04
N THR A 15 -0.19 1.54 0.20
CA THR A 15 -0.70 0.18 0.49
C THR A 15 -2.09 -0.03 -0.12
N ALA A 16 -3.00 0.93 0.08
CA ALA A 16 -4.33 0.87 -0.53
C ALA A 16 -4.27 0.94 -2.05
N TRP A 17 -3.41 1.81 -2.59
CA TRP A 17 -3.16 1.93 -4.02
C TRP A 17 -2.69 0.60 -4.61
N TYR A 18 -1.68 -0.04 -4.02
CA TYR A 18 -1.18 -1.34 -4.48
C TYR A 18 -2.29 -2.39 -4.47
N ALA A 19 -3.04 -2.48 -3.37
CA ALA A 19 -4.08 -3.47 -3.19
C ALA A 19 -5.23 -3.34 -4.19
N VAL A 20 -5.74 -2.11 -4.38
CA VAL A 20 -6.88 -1.83 -5.27
C VAL A 20 -6.47 -1.93 -6.74
N ASN A 21 -5.28 -1.46 -7.12
CA ASN A 21 -4.81 -1.61 -8.51
C ASN A 21 -4.48 -3.08 -8.84
N LEU A 22 -3.90 -3.84 -7.90
CA LEU A 22 -3.74 -5.29 -8.09
C LEU A 22 -5.10 -5.97 -8.26
N SER A 23 -6.11 -5.58 -7.49
CA SER A 23 -7.47 -6.11 -7.61
C SER A 23 -8.07 -5.82 -8.99
N LYS A 24 -7.89 -4.59 -9.49
CA LYS A 24 -8.30 -4.21 -10.85
C LYS A 24 -7.59 -5.05 -11.91
N ILE A 25 -6.26 -5.15 -11.83
CA ILE A 25 -5.46 -5.91 -12.79
C ILE A 25 -5.91 -7.38 -12.80
N LEU A 26 -6.06 -8.02 -11.64
CA LEU A 26 -6.54 -9.40 -11.57
C LEU A 26 -7.92 -9.57 -12.21
N LYS A 27 -8.84 -8.62 -12.00
CA LYS A 27 -10.14 -8.61 -12.67
C LYS A 27 -10.02 -8.46 -14.18
N ASP A 28 -9.17 -7.55 -14.66
CA ASP A 28 -8.92 -7.34 -16.10
C ASP A 28 -8.35 -8.60 -16.77
N TYR A 29 -7.65 -9.46 -16.02
CA TYR A 29 -7.16 -10.77 -16.46
C TYR A 29 -8.20 -11.92 -16.28
N GLY A 30 -9.47 -11.59 -16.03
CA GLY A 30 -10.56 -12.57 -15.97
C GLY A 30 -10.66 -13.35 -14.66
N HIS A 31 -10.15 -12.80 -13.55
CA HIS A 31 -10.34 -13.38 -12.22
C HIS A 31 -11.49 -12.71 -11.47
N ASP A 32 -12.16 -13.46 -10.60
CA ASP A 32 -13.18 -12.90 -9.70
C ASP A 32 -12.49 -12.27 -8.50
N VAL A 33 -12.84 -11.03 -8.18
CA VAL A 33 -12.18 -10.27 -7.13
C VAL A 33 -13.20 -9.56 -6.24
N ILE A 34 -13.12 -9.82 -4.94
CA ILE A 34 -13.80 -9.01 -3.92
C ILE A 34 -12.76 -8.20 -3.15
N VAL A 35 -13.03 -6.91 -2.98
CA VAL A 35 -12.28 -6.02 -2.10
C VAL A 35 -13.04 -5.85 -0.78
N LEU A 36 -12.50 -6.44 0.28
CA LEU A 36 -12.99 -6.28 1.66
C LEU A 36 -12.24 -5.13 2.34
N GLY A 37 -12.91 -4.03 2.68
CA GLY A 37 -12.30 -2.90 3.35
C GLY A 37 -13.17 -2.27 4.43
N LEU A 38 -12.76 -1.08 4.88
CA LEU A 38 -13.47 -0.34 5.92
C LEU A 38 -14.63 0.46 5.33
N PRO A 39 -15.76 0.59 6.05
CA PRO A 39 -16.91 1.33 5.55
C PRO A 39 -16.60 2.78 5.20
N GLY A 40 -17.07 3.23 4.03
CA GLY A 40 -16.98 4.64 3.61
C GLY A 40 -15.55 5.19 3.50
N THR A 41 -14.58 4.35 3.14
CA THR A 41 -13.17 4.77 3.01
C THR A 41 -12.75 4.94 1.55
N PRO A 42 -11.79 5.85 1.25
CA PRO A 42 -11.31 6.08 -0.11
C PRO A 42 -10.89 4.84 -0.90
N PRO A 43 -10.30 3.78 -0.30
CA PRO A 43 -10.02 2.54 -1.03
C PRO A 43 -11.28 1.82 -1.54
N MET A 44 -12.41 1.92 -0.83
CA MET A 44 -13.70 1.35 -1.26
C MET A 44 -14.30 2.16 -2.41
N ASP A 45 -14.28 3.49 -2.30
CA ASP A 45 -14.73 4.36 -3.38
C ASP A 45 -13.93 4.09 -4.66
N LYS A 46 -12.61 3.96 -4.54
CA LYS A 46 -11.75 3.64 -5.69
C LYS A 46 -12.03 2.24 -6.25
N ALA A 47 -12.25 1.25 -5.40
CA ALA A 47 -12.61 -0.09 -5.85
C ALA A 47 -13.95 -0.07 -6.63
N GLY A 48 -14.94 0.70 -6.15
CA GLY A 48 -16.20 0.94 -6.85
C GLY A 48 -16.02 1.63 -8.21
N GLN A 49 -15.12 2.62 -8.32
CA GLN A 49 -14.78 3.25 -9.61
C GLN A 49 -14.17 2.27 -10.62
N TYR A 50 -13.51 1.20 -10.14
CA TYR A 50 -13.03 0.11 -10.98
C TYR A 50 -14.06 -1.01 -11.18
N HIS A 51 -15.31 -0.78 -10.75
CA HIS A 51 -16.41 -1.73 -10.79
C HIS A 51 -16.09 -3.06 -10.09
N LEU A 52 -15.22 -3.05 -9.07
CA LEU A 52 -14.92 -4.23 -8.27
C LEU A 52 -16.07 -4.48 -7.28
N GLU A 53 -16.36 -5.74 -6.99
CA GLU A 53 -17.28 -6.08 -5.89
C GLU A 53 -16.62 -5.71 -4.56
N THR A 54 -17.34 -4.97 -3.71
CA THR A 54 -16.84 -4.53 -2.41
C THR A 54 -17.61 -5.15 -1.25
N ALA A 55 -16.92 -5.37 -0.13
CA ALA A 55 -17.52 -5.70 1.15
C ALA A 55 -16.93 -4.77 2.23
N GLU A 56 -17.79 -4.18 3.06
CA GLU A 56 -17.39 -3.12 3.99
C GLU A 56 -17.64 -3.54 5.44
N PHE A 57 -16.58 -3.88 6.17
CA PHE A 57 -16.63 -4.27 7.58
C PHE A 57 -15.63 -3.45 8.40
N ASP A 58 -16.00 -3.03 9.62
CA ASP A 58 -15.10 -2.29 10.51
C ASP A 58 -14.06 -3.24 11.16
N LEU A 59 -13.12 -3.73 10.36
CA LEU A 59 -12.10 -4.71 10.77
C LEU A 59 -11.03 -4.14 11.71
N ASN A 60 -11.03 -2.83 11.94
CA ASN A 60 -10.07 -2.14 12.81
C ASN A 60 -10.62 -1.87 14.22
N THR A 61 -11.85 -2.31 14.51
CA THR A 61 -12.45 -2.22 15.85
C THR A 61 -11.69 -3.06 16.88
N ASN A 62 -11.52 -2.52 18.08
CA ASN A 62 -11.04 -3.26 19.26
C ASN A 62 -12.20 -3.72 20.18
N ASN A 63 -13.45 -3.34 19.87
CA ASN A 63 -14.61 -3.73 20.66
C ASN A 63 -14.91 -5.24 20.45
N PRO A 64 -14.90 -6.09 21.51
CA PRO A 64 -15.05 -7.54 21.38
C PRO A 64 -16.33 -7.98 20.69
N VAL A 65 -17.46 -7.31 20.95
CA VAL A 65 -18.75 -7.62 20.33
C VAL A 65 -18.68 -7.34 18.83
N LYS A 66 -18.14 -6.18 18.44
CA LYS A 66 -17.95 -5.86 17.01
C LYS A 66 -16.96 -6.80 16.33
N VAL A 67 -15.90 -7.22 17.02
CA VAL A 67 -14.96 -8.24 16.51
C VAL A 67 -15.70 -9.56 16.24
N PHE A 68 -16.52 -10.03 17.18
CA PHE A 68 -17.33 -11.24 17.00
C PHE A 68 -18.32 -11.11 15.83
N LEU A 69 -19.02 -9.97 15.70
CA LEU A 69 -19.90 -9.72 14.58
C LEU A 69 -19.15 -9.72 13.24
N ASN A 70 -17.95 -9.13 13.19
CA ASN A 70 -17.10 -9.18 12.00
C ASN A 70 -16.66 -10.61 11.67
N ILE A 71 -16.36 -11.45 12.66
CA ILE A 71 -16.08 -12.88 12.45
C ILE A 71 -17.25 -13.57 11.75
N LEU A 72 -18.49 -13.32 12.18
CA LEU A 72 -19.69 -13.88 11.54
C LEU A 72 -19.85 -13.38 10.09
N LYS A 73 -19.69 -12.07 9.86
CA LYS A 73 -19.76 -11.46 8.53
C LYS A 73 -18.70 -12.01 7.58
N VAL A 74 -17.44 -12.12 8.04
CA VAL A 74 -16.34 -12.67 7.25
C VAL A 74 -16.57 -14.16 6.96
N ASN A 75 -17.03 -14.95 7.93
CA ASN A 75 -17.39 -16.36 7.67
C ASN A 75 -18.47 -16.48 6.57
N LYS A 76 -19.52 -15.64 6.63
CA LYS A 76 -20.57 -15.62 5.61
C LYS A 76 -20.01 -15.26 4.23
N LEU A 77 -19.12 -14.26 4.18
CA LEU A 77 -18.44 -13.85 2.94
C LEU A 77 -17.55 -14.97 2.39
N LEU A 78 -16.72 -15.59 3.23
CA LEU A 78 -15.85 -16.71 2.84
C LEU A 78 -16.67 -17.89 2.33
N LYS A 79 -17.83 -18.20 2.93
CA LYS A 79 -18.72 -19.26 2.45
C LYS A 79 -19.38 -18.91 1.10
N ARG A 80 -19.86 -17.67 0.95
CA ARG A 80 -20.51 -17.20 -0.30
C ARG A 80 -19.53 -17.16 -1.46
N PHE A 81 -18.38 -16.54 -1.25
CA PHE A 81 -17.40 -16.28 -2.31
C PHE A 81 -16.46 -17.46 -2.53
N ASN A 82 -16.17 -18.23 -1.48
CA ASN A 82 -15.28 -19.39 -1.49
C ASN A 82 -13.92 -19.07 -2.16
N PRO A 83 -13.16 -18.07 -1.66
CA PRO A 83 -11.95 -17.61 -2.31
C PRO A 83 -10.90 -18.72 -2.40
N GLU A 84 -10.14 -18.74 -3.49
CA GLU A 84 -8.93 -19.58 -3.62
C GLU A 84 -7.73 -18.89 -2.99
N VAL A 85 -7.72 -17.55 -2.99
CA VAL A 85 -6.65 -16.72 -2.44
C VAL A 85 -7.25 -15.62 -1.57
N VAL A 86 -6.73 -15.48 -0.36
CA VAL A 86 -6.97 -14.33 0.52
C VAL A 86 -5.68 -13.55 0.66
N ASN A 87 -5.67 -12.29 0.22
CA ASN A 87 -4.50 -11.42 0.31
C ASN A 87 -4.77 -10.25 1.29
N CYS A 88 -4.10 -10.28 2.44
CA CYS A 88 -4.23 -9.24 3.47
C CYS A 88 -3.16 -8.16 3.29
N HIS A 89 -3.58 -6.90 3.30
CA HIS A 89 -2.70 -5.73 3.12
C HIS A 89 -2.36 -5.00 4.44
N ARG A 90 -3.17 -5.25 5.49
CA ARG A 90 -3.00 -4.72 6.85
C ARG A 90 -2.93 -5.83 7.91
N GLY A 91 -2.50 -5.47 9.12
CA GLY A 91 -2.28 -6.43 10.22
C GLY A 91 -3.52 -6.59 11.11
N GLU A 92 -4.38 -5.58 11.13
CA GLU A 92 -5.67 -5.61 11.76
C GLU A 92 -6.52 -6.75 11.17
N PHE A 93 -7.11 -7.58 12.02
CA PHE A 93 -7.90 -8.77 11.65
C PHE A 93 -7.18 -9.87 10.84
N PHE A 94 -5.90 -9.69 10.47
CA PHE A 94 -5.12 -10.69 9.74
C PHE A 94 -4.99 -12.02 10.49
N TRP A 95 -4.87 -11.96 11.82
CA TRP A 95 -4.81 -13.13 12.70
C TRP A 95 -5.97 -14.10 12.47
N TYR A 96 -7.16 -13.60 12.13
CA TYR A 96 -8.34 -14.42 11.92
C TYR A 96 -8.23 -15.26 10.66
N PHE A 97 -7.71 -14.68 9.58
CA PHE A 97 -7.46 -15.43 8.33
C PHE A 97 -6.35 -16.47 8.51
N ALA A 98 -5.31 -16.16 9.29
CA ALA A 98 -4.29 -17.13 9.67
C ALA A 98 -4.90 -18.30 10.47
N PHE A 99 -5.71 -18.00 11.49
CA PHE A 99 -6.40 -19.03 12.27
C PHE A 99 -7.34 -19.88 11.39
N LYS A 100 -8.11 -19.27 10.49
CA LYS A 100 -8.99 -19.97 9.56
C LYS A 100 -8.23 -20.91 8.63
N LYS A 101 -7.07 -20.49 8.15
CA LYS A 101 -6.20 -21.35 7.34
C LYS A 101 -5.69 -22.57 8.13
N VAL A 102 -5.34 -22.40 9.40
CA VAL A 102 -4.91 -23.53 10.26
C VAL A 102 -6.05 -24.52 10.48
N LEU A 103 -7.24 -24.02 10.82
CA LEU A 103 -8.42 -24.87 11.03
C LEU A 103 -8.89 -25.57 9.76
N ASN A 104 -8.71 -24.95 8.59
CA ASN A 104 -9.14 -25.51 7.32
C ASN A 104 -8.02 -25.38 6.28
N LYS A 105 -7.05 -26.30 6.35
CA LYS A 105 -5.84 -26.30 5.51
C LYS A 105 -6.11 -26.32 4.00
N LYS A 106 -7.31 -26.73 3.56
CA LYS A 106 -7.72 -26.77 2.14
C LYS A 106 -8.57 -25.57 1.71
N SER A 107 -8.88 -24.62 2.58
CA SER A 107 -9.81 -23.52 2.26
C SER A 107 -9.28 -22.52 1.24
N PHE A 108 -8.12 -21.90 1.49
CA PHE A 108 -7.52 -20.90 0.60
C PHE A 108 -6.01 -20.76 0.80
N LYS A 109 -5.34 -20.18 -0.19
CA LYS A 109 -3.98 -19.64 -0.05
C LYS A 109 -4.03 -18.30 0.68
N LEU A 110 -3.22 -18.15 1.71
CA LEU A 110 -3.12 -16.93 2.50
C LEU A 110 -1.83 -16.19 2.12
N ILE A 111 -2.02 -14.97 1.63
CA ILE A 111 -0.94 -14.06 1.26
C ILE A 111 -0.99 -12.83 2.18
N ARG A 112 0.19 -12.37 2.60
CA ARG A 112 0.36 -11.09 3.29
C ARG A 112 1.15 -10.13 2.42
N THR A 113 0.53 -9.07 1.91
CA THR A 113 1.22 -8.04 1.12
C THR A 113 1.54 -6.81 1.95
N ARG A 114 2.80 -6.38 1.99
CA ARG A 114 3.27 -5.26 2.81
C ARG A 114 4.12 -4.25 2.02
N GLY A 115 3.64 -3.01 1.98
CA GLY A 115 4.37 -1.86 1.44
C GLY A 115 4.62 -0.76 2.47
N ASP A 116 4.68 -1.11 3.75
CA ASP A 116 4.90 -0.16 4.85
C ASP A 116 6.25 -0.48 5.51
N ILE A 117 7.10 0.55 5.69
CA ILE A 117 8.43 0.43 6.29
C ILE A 117 8.38 0.15 7.80
N ARG A 118 7.21 0.36 8.43
CA ARG A 118 7.00 0.04 9.84
C ARG A 118 7.26 -1.44 10.08
N GLU A 119 8.11 -1.68 11.06
CA GLU A 119 8.59 -3.01 11.39
C GLU A 119 7.46 -3.91 11.88
N PRO A 120 7.51 -5.21 11.53
CA PRO A 120 6.62 -6.17 12.16
C PRO A 120 6.93 -6.24 13.65
N LYS A 121 5.89 -6.22 14.48
CA LYS A 121 6.03 -6.39 15.93
C LYS A 121 6.59 -7.77 16.23
N LYS A 122 7.64 -7.84 17.05
CA LYS A 122 8.23 -9.10 17.52
C LYS A 122 7.23 -9.91 18.35
N GLY A 123 7.53 -11.19 18.55
CA GLY A 123 6.79 -12.06 19.47
C GLY A 123 6.16 -13.28 18.80
N PHE A 124 5.93 -14.32 19.61
CA PHE A 124 5.49 -15.63 19.16
C PHE A 124 4.17 -15.59 18.38
N PHE A 125 3.20 -14.79 18.82
CA PHE A 125 1.92 -14.67 18.11
C PHE A 125 2.09 -14.08 16.71
N ASN A 126 2.90 -13.02 16.56
CA ASN A 126 3.17 -12.44 15.25
C ASN A 126 3.98 -13.39 14.36
N TYR A 127 4.95 -14.11 14.92
CA TYR A 127 5.66 -15.14 14.19
C TYR A 127 4.69 -16.22 13.68
N PHE A 128 3.82 -16.74 14.54
CA PHE A 128 2.85 -17.77 14.21
C PHE A 128 1.92 -17.36 13.06
N ILE A 129 1.23 -16.21 13.17
CA ILE A 129 0.26 -15.79 12.13
C ILE A 129 0.94 -15.55 10.77
N HIS A 130 2.21 -15.13 10.76
CA HIS A 130 2.97 -14.93 9.52
C HIS A 130 3.59 -16.23 8.99
N SER A 131 4.00 -17.15 9.86
CA SER A 131 4.55 -18.46 9.45
C SER A 131 3.48 -19.36 8.83
N VAL A 132 2.21 -19.15 9.18
CA VAL A 132 1.05 -19.83 8.56
C VAL A 132 0.77 -19.36 7.12
N CYS A 133 1.24 -18.18 6.71
CA CYS A 133 1.08 -17.72 5.33
C CYS A 133 1.74 -18.69 4.34
N ASP A 134 1.12 -18.85 3.16
CA ASP A 134 1.79 -19.51 2.04
C ASP A 134 2.88 -18.58 1.47
N ARG A 135 2.59 -17.27 1.41
CA ARG A 135 3.52 -16.24 0.92
C ARG A 135 3.37 -14.91 1.66
N ILE A 136 4.49 -14.21 1.80
CA ILE A 136 4.54 -12.80 2.18
C ILE A 136 5.11 -12.04 0.98
N ILE A 137 4.40 -11.02 0.51
CA ILE A 137 4.85 -10.14 -0.57
C ILE A 137 5.28 -8.83 0.05
N THR A 138 6.49 -8.35 -0.26
CA THR A 138 6.95 -7.03 0.15
C THR A 138 7.20 -6.14 -1.06
N SER A 139 7.01 -4.82 -0.90
CA SER A 139 7.25 -3.86 -1.99
C SER A 139 8.72 -3.41 -2.11
N ALA A 140 9.59 -3.91 -1.23
CA ALA A 140 11.01 -3.59 -1.21
C ALA A 140 11.82 -4.65 -0.44
N GLU A 141 13.09 -4.81 -0.80
CA GLU A 141 14.03 -5.72 -0.11
C GLU A 141 14.23 -5.33 1.37
N ILE A 142 14.30 -4.04 1.70
CA ILE A 142 14.44 -3.57 3.09
C ILE A 142 13.30 -4.06 3.99
N ILE A 143 12.08 -4.18 3.47
CA ILE A 143 10.93 -4.68 4.22
C ILE A 143 11.06 -6.19 4.42
N LYS A 144 11.52 -6.94 3.40
CA LYS A 144 11.77 -8.38 3.49
C LYS A 144 12.82 -8.68 4.56
N ASN A 145 13.94 -7.95 4.58
CA ASN A 145 14.99 -8.13 5.58
C ASN A 145 14.45 -7.92 7.00
N LYS A 146 13.65 -6.88 7.23
CA LYS A 146 12.96 -6.66 8.52
C LYS A 146 12.05 -7.83 8.93
N TYR A 147 11.39 -8.49 7.98
CA TYR A 147 10.57 -9.67 8.27
C TYR A 147 11.41 -10.90 8.66
N VAL A 148 12.56 -11.09 8.01
CA VAL A 148 13.49 -12.18 8.34
C VAL A 148 14.12 -11.93 9.71
N GLU A 149 14.68 -10.74 9.92
CA GLU A 149 15.43 -10.37 11.13
C GLU A 149 14.54 -10.27 12.37
N ASN A 150 13.38 -9.62 12.29
CA ASN A 150 12.55 -9.35 13.47
C ASN A 150 11.55 -10.46 13.80
N LEU A 151 11.05 -11.19 12.79
CA LEU A 151 10.08 -12.28 13.01
C LEU A 151 10.68 -13.67 12.84
N GLY A 152 11.82 -13.85 12.17
CA GLY A 152 12.36 -15.18 11.89
C GLY A 152 11.54 -15.96 10.85
N VAL A 153 10.77 -15.27 10.00
CA VAL A 153 10.04 -15.93 8.90
C VAL A 153 11.05 -16.39 7.85
N SER A 154 10.92 -17.64 7.38
CA SER A 154 11.81 -18.19 6.36
C SER A 154 11.85 -17.29 5.11
N PRO A 155 13.04 -16.87 4.63
CA PRO A 155 13.16 -16.08 3.40
C PRO A 155 12.49 -16.74 2.20
N SER A 156 12.45 -18.07 2.17
CA SER A 156 11.79 -18.84 1.12
C SER A 156 10.29 -18.57 0.98
N LYS A 157 9.62 -18.02 2.02
CA LYS A 157 8.21 -17.64 2.00
C LYS A 157 7.98 -16.18 1.59
N ILE A 158 9.04 -15.39 1.47
CA ILE A 158 8.96 -13.95 1.23
C ILE A 158 9.41 -13.66 -0.20
N SER A 159 8.59 -12.95 -0.96
CA SER A 159 8.90 -12.51 -2.32
C SER A 159 8.82 -10.98 -2.38
N VAL A 160 9.80 -10.36 -3.03
CA VAL A 160 9.76 -8.92 -3.29
C VAL A 160 9.06 -8.72 -4.63
N VAL A 161 7.95 -7.98 -4.61
CA VAL A 161 7.21 -7.57 -5.80
C VAL A 161 6.98 -6.08 -5.70
N TYR A 162 7.77 -5.33 -6.48
CA TYR A 162 7.68 -3.87 -6.52
C TYR A 162 6.31 -3.40 -7.01
N GLY A 163 5.89 -2.23 -6.53
CA GLY A 163 4.72 -1.57 -7.09
C GLY A 163 4.99 -1.16 -8.53
N GLY A 164 4.13 -1.59 -9.46
CA GLY A 164 4.18 -1.12 -10.84
C GLY A 164 3.71 0.33 -10.96
N VAL A 165 3.84 0.90 -12.14
CA VAL A 165 3.21 2.17 -12.55
C VAL A 165 2.56 1.96 -13.91
N ASP A 166 1.49 2.72 -14.19
CA ASP A 166 0.85 2.73 -15.50
C ASP A 166 1.70 3.56 -16.47
N ASP A 167 2.47 2.88 -17.32
CA ASP A 167 3.39 3.49 -18.29
C ASP A 167 2.67 4.25 -19.41
N LYS A 168 1.39 3.95 -19.67
CA LYS A 168 0.55 4.73 -20.59
C LYS A 168 0.10 6.04 -19.98
N LYS A 169 -0.13 6.05 -18.66
CA LYS A 169 -0.47 7.27 -17.92
C LYS A 169 0.76 8.12 -17.60
N PHE A 170 1.85 7.49 -17.19
CA PHE A 170 3.09 8.15 -16.78
C PHE A 170 4.12 8.15 -17.91
N ILE A 171 3.71 8.69 -19.06
CA ILE A 171 4.58 8.89 -20.21
C ILE A 171 5.11 10.32 -20.27
N TYR A 172 6.37 10.48 -20.69
CA TYR A 172 6.95 11.81 -20.92
C TYR A 172 6.16 12.55 -22.02
N SER A 173 5.90 13.83 -21.80
CA SER A 173 5.26 14.72 -22.76
C SER A 173 5.98 16.05 -22.81
N GLU A 174 6.57 16.35 -23.96
CA GLU A 174 7.25 17.64 -24.18
C GLU A 174 6.28 18.82 -24.07
N LYS A 175 5.08 18.68 -24.64
CA LYS A 175 4.01 19.69 -24.49
C LYS A 175 3.59 19.85 -23.02
N GLY A 176 3.48 18.74 -22.28
CA GLY A 176 3.19 18.76 -20.85
C GLY A 176 4.30 19.47 -20.05
N ARG A 177 5.57 19.20 -20.37
CA ARG A 177 6.72 19.89 -19.78
C ARG A 177 6.65 21.40 -20.06
N ALA A 178 6.49 21.81 -21.32
CA ALA A 178 6.43 23.21 -21.70
C ALA A 178 5.32 23.96 -20.96
N LYS A 179 4.12 23.37 -20.94
CA LYS A 179 2.95 23.91 -20.21
C LYS A 179 3.24 24.14 -18.72
N VAL A 180 3.77 23.13 -18.02
CA VAL A 180 4.06 23.26 -16.58
C VAL A 180 5.15 24.29 -16.31
N ARG A 181 6.15 24.40 -17.18
CA ARG A 181 7.20 25.43 -17.05
C ARG A 181 6.63 26.83 -17.22
N GLU A 182 5.77 27.03 -18.22
CA GLU A 182 5.07 28.29 -18.44
C GLU A 182 4.18 28.65 -17.24
N GLU A 183 3.33 27.74 -16.78
CA GLU A 183 2.44 27.92 -15.62
C GLU A 183 3.19 28.29 -14.33
N MET A 184 4.40 27.75 -14.15
CA MET A 184 5.25 28.00 -12.98
C MET A 184 6.30 29.11 -13.19
N GLY A 185 6.33 29.76 -14.36
CA GLY A 185 7.26 30.84 -14.68
C GLY A 185 8.74 30.41 -14.81
N PHE A 186 9.01 29.16 -15.16
CA PHE A 186 10.38 28.66 -15.38
C PHE A 186 10.87 28.91 -16.80
N GLY A 187 12.00 29.61 -16.95
CA GLY A 187 12.61 29.86 -18.25
C GLY A 187 13.31 28.62 -18.80
N GLU A 188 13.55 28.49 -20.10
CA GLU A 188 14.14 27.28 -20.71
C GLU A 188 15.51 26.85 -20.12
N LYS A 189 16.30 27.81 -19.63
CA LYS A 189 17.61 27.56 -19.02
C LYS A 189 17.55 27.21 -17.53
N ASP A 190 16.38 27.29 -16.90
CA ASP A 190 16.23 26.98 -15.47
C ASP A 190 16.37 25.47 -15.21
N TYR A 191 17.21 25.13 -14.23
CA TYR A 191 17.36 23.77 -13.72
C TYR A 191 16.34 23.54 -12.59
N VAL A 192 15.21 22.91 -12.94
CA VAL A 192 14.11 22.71 -12.01
C VAL A 192 14.27 21.38 -11.29
N VAL A 193 14.46 21.43 -9.98
CA VAL A 193 14.48 20.26 -9.09
C VAL A 193 13.18 20.23 -8.31
N GLY A 194 12.58 19.06 -8.16
CA GLY A 194 11.35 18.96 -7.37
C GLY A 194 11.20 17.66 -6.61
N ILE A 195 10.31 17.71 -5.63
CA ILE A 195 9.88 16.55 -4.85
C ILE A 195 8.37 16.49 -4.82
N VAL A 196 7.84 15.29 -5.01
CA VAL A 196 6.42 15.00 -4.91
C VAL A 196 6.19 14.06 -3.74
N GLY A 197 5.48 14.52 -2.72
CA GLY A 197 5.19 13.72 -1.55
C GLY A 197 4.47 14.52 -0.47
N ARG A 198 3.85 13.80 0.46
CA ARG A 198 3.31 14.40 1.69
C ARG A 198 4.38 15.21 2.40
N PHE A 199 4.05 16.38 2.91
CA PHE A 199 4.96 17.19 3.72
C PHE A 199 5.17 16.51 5.08
N ASP A 200 6.16 15.63 5.12
CA ASP A 200 6.52 14.73 6.22
C ASP A 200 8.06 14.65 6.25
N TYR A 201 8.64 14.59 7.46
CA TYR A 201 10.08 14.47 7.67
C TYR A 201 10.69 13.30 6.90
N VAL A 202 9.99 12.16 6.82
CA VAL A 202 10.49 10.96 6.12
C VAL A 202 10.60 11.14 4.61
N LYS A 203 10.05 12.22 4.06
CA LYS A 203 10.17 12.54 2.63
C LYS A 203 11.39 13.40 2.30
N GLY A 204 12.10 13.94 3.29
CA GLY A 204 13.38 14.60 3.06
C GLY A 204 13.30 15.97 2.38
N HIS A 205 12.16 16.66 2.48
CA HIS A 205 11.99 18.03 1.98
C HIS A 205 13.07 18.98 2.50
N GLU A 206 13.38 18.90 3.80
CA GLU A 206 14.43 19.70 4.43
C GLU A 206 15.81 19.45 3.82
N ASN A 207 16.15 18.18 3.56
CA ASN A 207 17.42 17.81 2.93
C ASN A 207 17.50 18.36 1.50
N LEU A 208 16.40 18.31 0.76
CA LEU A 208 16.34 18.87 -0.59
C LEU A 208 16.51 20.39 -0.60
N ILE A 209 15.82 21.11 0.29
CA ILE A 209 15.94 22.57 0.42
C ILE A 209 17.40 22.94 0.75
N LYS A 210 18.02 22.25 1.71
CA LYS A 210 19.42 22.45 2.07
C LYS A 210 20.37 22.18 0.90
N ALA A 211 20.12 21.12 0.12
CA ALA A 211 20.93 20.80 -1.04
C ALA A 211 20.83 21.86 -2.14
N VAL A 212 19.61 22.32 -2.46
CA VAL A 212 19.39 23.40 -3.44
C VAL A 212 20.01 24.71 -2.96
N GLY A 213 19.86 25.06 -1.68
CA GLY A 213 20.50 26.25 -1.11
C GLY A 213 22.03 26.21 -1.25
N LYS A 214 22.67 25.05 -1.02
CA LYS A 214 24.12 24.89 -1.25
C LYS A 214 24.51 25.10 -2.72
N LEU A 215 23.72 24.59 -3.67
CA LEU A 215 23.99 24.82 -5.10
C LEU A 215 23.82 26.28 -5.50
N TYR A 216 22.76 26.93 -5.00
CA TYR A 216 22.50 28.34 -5.26
C TYR A 216 23.61 29.23 -4.66
N TYR A 217 23.79 29.19 -3.33
CA TYR A 217 24.66 30.14 -2.63
C TYR A 217 26.16 29.78 -2.70
N ALA A 218 26.52 28.51 -2.54
CA ALA A 218 27.93 28.12 -2.46
C ALA A 218 28.55 27.75 -3.81
N LYS A 219 27.72 27.46 -4.83
CA LYS A 219 28.18 27.12 -6.19
C LYS A 219 27.73 28.12 -7.25
N GLY A 220 27.01 29.17 -6.87
CA GLY A 220 26.58 30.24 -7.79
C GLY A 220 25.60 29.79 -8.87
N MET A 221 24.85 28.70 -8.64
CA MET A 221 23.90 28.16 -9.63
C MET A 221 22.58 28.94 -9.59
N GLU A 222 22.59 30.21 -10.02
CA GLU A 222 21.43 31.11 -9.90
C GLU A 222 20.21 30.70 -10.75
N ASN A 223 20.38 29.82 -11.73
CA ASN A 223 19.30 29.27 -12.55
C ASN A 223 18.63 28.02 -11.94
N ILE A 224 19.00 27.59 -10.73
CA ILE A 224 18.30 26.48 -10.07
C ILE A 224 16.94 26.94 -9.52
N ARG A 225 15.92 26.09 -9.65
CA ARG A 225 14.57 26.31 -9.13
C ARG A 225 14.14 25.09 -8.32
N LEU A 226 13.40 25.30 -7.23
CA LEU A 226 12.88 24.25 -6.37
C LEU A 226 11.35 24.22 -6.41
N VAL A 227 10.79 23.04 -6.66
CA VAL A 227 9.34 22.80 -6.62
C VAL A 227 9.01 21.72 -5.58
N LEU A 228 8.16 22.05 -4.62
CA LEU A 228 7.65 21.11 -3.62
C LEU A 228 6.17 20.87 -3.89
N ILE A 229 5.78 19.63 -4.21
CA ILE A 229 4.39 19.25 -4.50
C ILE A 229 3.94 18.26 -3.44
N GLY A 230 2.89 18.62 -2.71
CA GLY A 230 2.43 17.79 -1.61
C GLY A 230 1.18 18.35 -0.94
N TYR A 231 0.82 17.71 0.15
CA TYR A 231 -0.21 18.16 1.07
C TYR A 231 0.27 17.97 2.50
N GLU A 232 -0.30 18.75 3.41
CA GLU A 232 0.01 18.69 4.83
C GLU A 232 -0.28 17.30 5.39
N THR A 233 0.59 16.85 6.29
CA THR A 233 0.32 15.70 7.15
C THR A 233 0.12 16.21 8.56
N ASN A 234 -0.79 15.61 9.33
CA ASN A 234 -0.85 15.83 10.77
C ASN A 234 0.50 15.38 11.36
N LEU A 235 1.38 16.35 11.62
CA LEU A 235 2.61 16.17 12.39
C LEU A 235 2.23 16.07 13.87
N SER A 236 1.47 15.03 14.23
CA SER A 236 1.30 14.67 15.63
C SER A 236 2.63 14.08 16.09
N ASN A 237 3.41 14.89 16.82
CA ASN A 237 4.48 14.39 17.67
C ASN A 237 3.92 13.48 18.77
#